data_AF-A0A5E6NIX5-F1
#
_entry.id   AF-A0A5E6NIX5-F1
#
_cell.length_a   1.000
_cell.length_b   1.000
_cell.length_c   1.000
_cell.angle_alpha   90.00
_cell.angle_beta   90.00
_cell.angle_gamma   90.00
#
_symmetry.space_group_name_H-M   'P 1'
#
loop_
_entity.id
_entity.type
_entity.pdbx_description
1 polymer ?
#
loop_
_entity_poly.entity_id
_entity_poly.type
_entity_poly.pdbx_seq_one_letter_code
_entity_poly.pdbx_strand_id
1 'polypeptide(L)'
;MFWVLAWFWYGDESFTLKNKELFFLTLKKLLDDNKVVLFAPYSMFNENTSQWDKTITIRKYGDTVWGLPSKEIIQYMRDVFPKDIEKENDDKLIDFWFSEECPQIGWVDQKTGEIVVS
;
A
#
# COMPACT_ATOMS: atom_id res chain seq x y z
N MET A 1 -13.09 -3.25 3.90
CA MET A 1 -12.27 -2.70 5.00
C MET A 1 -10.93 -2.33 4.37
N PHE A 2 -10.72 -1.05 4.06
CA PHE A 2 -9.66 -0.55 3.16
C PHE A 2 -8.56 0.25 3.90
N TRP A 3 -8.33 0.01 5.20
CA TRP A 3 -7.89 1.09 6.12
C TRP A 3 -6.41 1.08 6.55
N VAL A 4 -5.59 0.10 6.17
CA VAL A 4 -4.31 -0.12 6.88
C VAL A 4 -3.19 0.86 6.48
N LEU A 5 -3.09 1.29 5.22
CA LEU A 5 -2.05 2.25 4.81
C LEU A 5 -2.31 3.66 5.36
N ALA A 6 -3.57 4.07 5.47
CA ALA A 6 -3.94 5.34 6.09
C ALA A 6 -3.50 5.38 7.56
N TRP A 7 -3.74 4.29 8.30
CA TRP A 7 -3.28 4.18 9.69
C TRP A 7 -1.77 4.13 9.81
N PHE A 8 -1.08 3.49 8.86
CA PHE A 8 0.38 3.54 8.85
C PHE A 8 0.90 4.97 8.63
N TRP A 9 0.28 5.74 7.73
CA TRP A 9 0.61 7.14 7.50
C TRP A 9 0.36 8.00 8.76
N TYR A 10 -0.84 7.94 9.34
CA TYR A 10 -1.22 8.77 10.50
C TYR A 10 -0.71 8.24 11.86
N GLY A 11 -0.18 7.03 11.90
CA GLY A 11 0.23 6.35 13.14
C GLY A 11 1.65 6.71 13.62
N ASP A 12 2.43 7.41 12.80
CA ASP A 12 3.80 7.83 13.14
C ASP A 12 3.96 9.33 12.88
N GLU A 13 4.26 10.10 13.93
CA GLU A 13 4.43 11.56 13.86
C GLU A 13 5.59 12.01 12.94
N SER A 14 6.51 11.09 12.59
CA SER A 14 7.58 11.37 11.63
C SER A 14 7.08 11.46 10.19
N PHE A 15 5.96 10.79 9.88
CA PHE A 15 5.30 10.87 8.59
C PHE A 15 4.39 12.10 8.55
N THR A 16 4.82 13.05 7.72
CA THR A 16 4.10 14.27 7.43
C THR A 16 4.19 14.51 5.95
N LEU A 17 3.34 15.38 5.41
CA LEU A 17 3.42 15.85 4.04
C LEU A 17 4.82 16.39 3.68
N LYS A 18 5.48 17.07 4.63
CA LYS A 18 6.87 17.56 4.47
C LYS A 18 7.88 16.41 4.40
N ASN A 19 7.61 15.33 5.11
CA ASN A 19 8.44 14.12 5.14
C ASN A 19 7.82 12.96 4.34
N LYS A 20 6.98 13.23 3.34
CA LYS A 20 6.28 12.15 2.60
C LYS A 20 7.23 11.15 1.95
N GLU A 21 8.42 11.60 1.58
CA GLU A 21 9.43 10.71 1.01
C GLU A 21 9.98 9.72 2.05
N LEU A 22 10.04 10.12 3.33
CA LEU A 22 10.39 9.21 4.43
C LEU A 22 9.37 8.07 4.54
N PHE A 23 8.08 8.36 4.36
CA PHE A 23 7.04 7.33 4.31
C PHE A 23 7.30 6.34 3.16
N PHE A 24 7.52 6.81 1.93
CA PHE A 24 7.78 5.93 0.79
C PHE A 24 9.05 5.08 0.97
N LEU A 25 10.13 5.68 1.51
CA LEU A 25 11.36 4.96 1.81
C LEU A 25 11.17 3.92 2.91
N THR A 26 10.39 4.25 3.95
CA THR A 26 10.09 3.31 5.05
C THR A 26 9.23 2.16 4.55
N LEU A 27 8.17 2.43 3.78
CA LEU A 27 7.33 1.41 3.17
C LEU A 27 8.15 0.50 2.26
N LYS A 28 9.04 1.08 1.42
CA LYS A 28 9.95 0.30 0.58
C LYS A 28 10.81 -0.64 1.41
N LYS A 29 11.41 -0.14 2.49
CA LYS A 29 12.27 -0.94 3.36
C LYS A 29 11.49 -2.08 4.02
N LEU A 30 10.26 -1.82 4.49
CA LEU A 30 9.40 -2.85 5.07
C LEU A 30 9.05 -3.95 4.06
N LEU A 31 8.82 -3.59 2.79
CA LEU A 31 8.59 -4.53 1.70
C LEU A 31 9.85 -5.37 1.41
N ASP A 32 11.01 -4.72 1.29
CA ASP A 32 12.30 -5.38 1.05
C ASP A 32 12.64 -6.37 2.18
N ASP A 33 12.36 -5.98 3.43
CA ASP A 33 12.62 -6.78 4.63
C ASP A 33 11.53 -7.86 4.87
N ASN A 34 10.56 -8.02 3.95
CA ASN A 34 9.42 -8.93 4.07
C ASN A 34 8.62 -8.78 5.38
N LYS A 35 8.58 -7.56 5.93
CA LYS A 35 7.79 -7.22 7.13
C LYS A 35 6.34 -6.95 6.79
N VAL A 36 6.12 -6.46 5.57
CA VAL A 36 4.79 -6.18 5.04
C VAL A 36 4.68 -6.71 3.62
N VAL A 37 3.45 -6.89 3.17
CA VAL A 37 3.07 -7.09 1.78
C VAL A 37 2.06 -6.02 1.39
N LEU A 38 1.98 -5.68 0.11
CA LEU A 38 0.84 -4.91 -0.41
C LEU A 38 -0.06 -5.83 -1.23
N PHE A 39 -1.35 -5.58 -1.17
CA PHE A 39 -2.35 -6.07 -2.13
C PHE A 39 -2.51 -5.03 -3.23
N ALA A 40 -2.72 -5.49 -4.46
CA ALA A 40 -2.86 -4.57 -5.59
C ALA A 40 -4.08 -3.64 -5.38
N PRO A 41 -4.01 -2.38 -5.83
CA PRO A 41 -5.15 -1.46 -5.85
C PRO A 41 -6.39 -2.11 -6.48
N TYR A 42 -7.58 -1.82 -5.94
CA TYR A 42 -8.82 -2.39 -6.46
C TYR A 42 -9.11 -1.93 -7.89
N SER A 43 -8.59 -0.77 -8.31
CA SER A 43 -8.66 -0.31 -9.71
C SER A 43 -8.01 -1.29 -10.70
N MET A 44 -7.15 -2.20 -10.22
CA MET A 44 -6.53 -3.27 -11.01
C MET A 44 -7.32 -4.60 -10.98
N PHE A 45 -8.44 -4.67 -10.26
CA PHE A 45 -9.31 -5.84 -10.25
C PHE A 45 -10.23 -5.84 -11.48
N ASN A 46 -10.25 -6.95 -12.23
CA ASN A 46 -11.12 -7.06 -13.39
C ASN A 46 -12.50 -7.55 -12.96
N GLU A 47 -13.46 -6.63 -12.82
CA GLU A 47 -14.83 -6.95 -12.40
C GLU A 47 -15.55 -7.90 -13.38
N ASN A 48 -15.33 -7.75 -14.68
CA ASN A 48 -15.97 -8.58 -15.72
C ASN A 48 -15.60 -10.06 -15.59
N THR A 49 -14.38 -10.35 -15.14
CA THR A 49 -13.87 -11.71 -14.98
C THR A 49 -13.77 -12.15 -13.51
N SER A 50 -14.04 -11.24 -12.58
CA SER A 50 -13.86 -11.41 -11.14
C SER A 50 -12.47 -11.95 -10.78
N GLN A 51 -11.43 -11.43 -11.44
CA GLN A 51 -10.05 -11.92 -11.29
C GLN A 51 -9.04 -10.78 -11.16
N TRP A 52 -8.00 -11.03 -10.37
CA TRP A 52 -6.79 -10.24 -10.35
C TRP A 52 -5.90 -10.58 -11.55
N ASP A 53 -5.19 -9.57 -12.07
CA ASP A 53 -4.19 -9.79 -13.10
C ASP A 53 -3.03 -10.65 -12.54
N LYS A 54 -2.86 -11.84 -13.12
CA LYS A 54 -1.86 -12.83 -12.72
C LYS A 54 -0.44 -12.44 -13.12
N THR A 55 -0.26 -11.46 -14.00
CA THR A 55 1.06 -10.96 -14.39
C THR A 55 1.67 -10.05 -13.33
N ILE A 56 0.82 -9.42 -12.51
CA ILE A 56 1.25 -8.50 -11.44
C ILE A 56 1.01 -9.06 -10.03
N THR A 57 0.34 -10.20 -9.88
CA THR A 57 0.06 -10.82 -8.57
C THR A 57 0.79 -12.14 -8.36
N ILE A 58 1.11 -12.46 -7.10
CA ILE A 58 1.75 -13.72 -6.70
C ILE A 58 1.05 -14.34 -5.49
N ARG A 59 1.24 -15.64 -5.29
CA ARG A 59 0.86 -16.31 -4.04
C ARG A 59 1.98 -16.20 -3.01
N LYS A 60 1.69 -15.60 -1.86
CA LYS A 60 2.62 -15.47 -0.74
C LYS A 60 1.86 -15.50 0.58
N TYR A 61 2.38 -16.21 1.58
CA TYR A 61 1.76 -16.30 2.92
C TYR A 61 0.29 -16.76 2.91
N GLY A 62 -0.08 -17.63 1.96
CA GLY A 62 -1.46 -18.12 1.80
C GLY A 62 -2.38 -17.23 0.95
N ASP A 63 -1.99 -16.00 0.66
CA ASP A 63 -2.81 -15.00 -0.03
C ASP A 63 -2.31 -14.63 -1.43
N THR A 64 -3.17 -13.91 -2.17
CA THR A 64 -2.81 -13.27 -3.45
C THR A 64 -2.39 -11.84 -3.17
N VAL A 65 -1.09 -11.54 -3.31
CA VAL A 65 -0.52 -10.23 -3.03
C VAL A 65 0.02 -9.58 -4.29
N TRP A 66 0.33 -8.30 -4.22
CA TRP A 66 0.94 -7.58 -5.32
C TRP A 66 2.39 -8.04 -5.51
N GLY A 67 2.65 -8.68 -6.64
CA GLY A 67 3.89 -9.39 -6.95
C GLY A 67 4.94 -8.55 -7.67
N LEU A 68 4.69 -7.26 -7.88
CA LEU A 68 5.67 -6.36 -8.47
C LEU A 68 6.85 -6.12 -7.50
N PRO A 69 8.06 -5.86 -8.02
CA PRO A 69 9.19 -5.42 -7.20
C PRO A 69 8.83 -4.19 -6.36
N SER A 70 9.36 -4.10 -5.13
CA SER A 70 9.10 -2.98 -4.21
C SER A 70 9.37 -1.61 -4.86
N LYS A 71 10.38 -1.51 -5.72
CA LYS A 71 10.69 -0.29 -6.48
C LYS A 71 9.52 0.13 -7.38
N GLU A 72 8.88 -0.81 -8.07
CA GLU A 72 7.77 -0.54 -8.98
C GLU A 72 6.50 -0.20 -8.22
N ILE A 73 6.21 -0.92 -7.13
CA ILE A 73 5.11 -0.62 -6.21
C ILE A 73 5.21 0.81 -5.66
N ILE A 74 6.41 1.19 -5.18
CA ILE A 74 6.62 2.52 -4.63
C ILE A 74 6.58 3.59 -5.72
N GLN A 75 7.01 3.28 -6.94
CA GLN A 75 6.87 4.20 -8.06
C GLN A 75 5.40 4.44 -8.39
N TYR A 76 4.59 3.39 -8.51
CA TYR A 76 3.14 3.53 -8.68
C TYR A 76 2.54 4.40 -7.56
N MET A 77 2.86 4.10 -6.30
CA MET A 77 2.38 4.88 -5.15
C MET A 77 2.69 6.37 -5.31
N ARG A 78 3.91 6.73 -5.70
CA ARG A 78 4.30 8.13 -5.95
C ARG A 78 3.52 8.75 -7.13
N ASP A 79 3.22 7.97 -8.15
CA ASP A 79 2.54 8.46 -9.35
C ASP A 79 1.07 8.78 -9.09
N VAL A 80 0.39 7.95 -8.28
CA VAL A 80 -1.02 8.14 -7.89
C VAL A 80 -1.22 9.01 -6.64
N PHE A 81 -0.18 9.18 -5.81
CA PHE A 81 -0.26 10.03 -4.63
C PHE A 81 -0.66 11.46 -5.04
N PRO A 82 -1.59 12.13 -4.34
CA PRO A 82 -2.10 13.40 -4.82
C PRO A 82 -1.01 14.46 -4.90
N LYS A 83 -1.06 15.21 -6.00
CA LYS A 83 -0.19 16.35 -6.29
C LYS A 83 -0.92 17.60 -5.80
N ASP A 84 -0.16 18.57 -5.30
CA ASP A 84 -0.69 19.86 -4.83
C ASP A 84 -1.56 19.78 -3.56
N ILE A 85 -1.16 18.95 -2.60
CA ILE A 85 -1.67 18.98 -1.23
C ILE A 85 -0.88 20.02 -0.43
N GLU A 86 -1.55 20.85 0.36
CA GLU A 86 -0.91 21.86 1.23
C GLU A 86 -1.02 21.54 2.73
N LYS A 87 -1.94 20.65 3.13
CA LYS A 87 -2.29 20.36 4.52
C LYS A 87 -2.47 18.86 4.76
N GLU A 88 -2.21 18.40 5.98
CA GLU A 88 -2.33 16.98 6.38
C GLU A 88 -3.76 16.43 6.35
N ASN A 89 -4.75 17.33 6.44
CA ASN A 89 -6.18 17.01 6.42
C ASN A 89 -6.87 17.45 5.12
N ASP A 90 -6.10 17.60 4.04
CA ASP A 90 -6.64 17.91 2.72
C ASP A 90 -7.53 16.76 2.23
N ASP A 91 -8.74 17.10 1.76
CA ASP A 91 -9.71 16.10 1.31
C ASP A 91 -9.14 15.20 0.21
N LYS A 92 -8.25 15.70 -0.67
CA LYS A 92 -7.61 14.85 -1.70
C LYS A 92 -6.71 13.78 -1.10
N LEU A 93 -6.01 14.10 -0.01
CA LEU A 93 -5.15 13.15 0.68
C LEU A 93 -6.01 12.07 1.37
N ILE A 94 -7.07 12.50 2.04
CA ILE A 94 -8.06 11.63 2.68
C ILE A 94 -8.70 10.70 1.62
N ASP A 95 -9.18 11.28 0.52
CA ASP A 95 -9.80 10.56 -0.59
C ASP A 95 -8.84 9.53 -1.19
N PHE A 96 -7.57 9.89 -1.39
CA PHE A 96 -6.56 8.94 -1.88
C PHE A 96 -6.47 7.71 -0.99
N TRP A 97 -6.35 7.89 0.32
CA TRP A 97 -6.23 6.77 1.26
C TRP A 97 -7.43 5.83 1.25
N PHE A 98 -8.60 6.32 0.85
CA PHE A 98 -9.84 5.55 0.76
C PHE A 98 -10.27 5.20 -0.67
N SER A 99 -9.45 5.56 -1.66
CA SER A 99 -9.70 5.30 -3.06
C SER A 99 -9.32 3.88 -3.46
N GLU A 100 -9.84 3.46 -4.61
CA GLU A 100 -9.48 2.19 -5.25
C GLU A 100 -8.05 2.17 -5.81
N GLU A 101 -7.37 3.33 -5.84
CA GLU A 101 -5.97 3.48 -6.27
C GLU A 101 -4.98 3.24 -5.12
N CYS A 102 -5.43 3.28 -3.87
CA CYS A 102 -4.55 3.01 -2.73
C CYS A 102 -4.41 1.50 -2.52
N PRO A 103 -3.18 0.93 -2.58
CA PRO A 103 -2.95 -0.46 -2.20
C PRO A 103 -3.35 -0.71 -0.75
N GLN A 104 -3.68 -1.95 -0.42
CA GLN A 104 -3.85 -2.35 0.99
C GLN A 104 -2.54 -2.94 1.51
N ILE A 105 -2.20 -2.71 2.77
CA ILE A 105 -1.02 -3.30 3.41
C ILE A 105 -1.45 -4.44 4.34
N GLY A 106 -0.66 -5.52 4.33
CA GLY A 106 -0.76 -6.62 5.29
C GLY A 106 0.56 -6.76 6.03
N TRP A 107 0.50 -6.84 7.36
CA TRP A 107 1.68 -7.11 8.19
C TRP A 107 1.96 -8.60 8.22
N VAL A 108 3.22 -9.00 8.14
CA VAL A 108 3.60 -10.42 8.15
C VAL A 108 4.04 -10.81 9.56
N ASP A 109 3.29 -11.70 10.21
CA ASP A 109 3.76 -12.34 11.44
C ASP A 109 5.01 -13.16 11.11
N GLN A 110 6.15 -12.76 11.67
CA GLN A 110 7.44 -13.37 11.35
C GLN A 110 7.63 -14.75 12.00
N LYS A 111 6.78 -15.14 12.94
CA LYS A 111 6.80 -16.45 13.60
C LYS A 111 5.92 -17.45 12.85
N THR A 112 4.72 -17.04 12.44
CA THR A 112 3.76 -17.93 11.78
C THR A 112 3.85 -17.88 10.26
N GLY A 113 4.38 -16.79 9.70
CA GLY A 113 4.37 -16.54 8.26
C GLY A 113 2.98 -16.22 7.72
N GLU A 114 2.06 -15.81 8.58
CA GLU A 114 0.70 -15.40 8.21
C GLU A 114 0.62 -13.89 8.01
N ILE A 115 -0.26 -13.45 7.11
CA ILE A 115 -0.59 -12.03 6.99
C ILE A 115 -1.61 -11.69 8.07
N VAL A 116 -1.22 -10.79 8.97
CA VAL A 116 -2.08 -10.17 9.95
C VAL A 116 -2.54 -8.84 9.36
N VAL A 117 -3.81 -8.78 8.98
CA VAL A 117 -4.45 -7.52 8.59
C VAL A 117 -4.86 -6.83 9.88
N SER A 118 -4.09 -5.83 10.33
CA SER A 118 -4.48 -4.97 11.46
C SER A 118 -5.10 -3.69 10.93
#